data_AF-A0A924KP09-F1
#
_entry.id   AF-A0A924KP09-F1
#
_cell.length_a   1.000
_cell.length_b   1.000
_cell.length_c   1.000
_cell.angle_alpha   90.00
_cell.angle_beta   90.00
_cell.angle_gamma   90.00
#
_symmetry.space_group_name_H-M   'P 1'
#
loop_
_entity.id
_entity.type
_entity.pdbx_description
1 polymer ?
#
loop_
_entity_poly.entity_id
_entity_poly.type
_entity_poly.pdbx_seq_one_letter_code
_entity_poly.pdbx_strand_id
1 'polypeptide(L)' 'HFYTTSKNKKTMPEKILMKKFDPKARKHVDYKEMKLK' A
#
# COMPACT_ATOMS: atom_id res chain seq x y z
N HIS A 1 5.43 8.52 -5.22
CA HIS A 1 4.27 8.70 -4.32
C HIS A 1 4.08 7.42 -3.54
N PHE A 2 4.08 7.47 -2.20
CA PHE A 2 3.83 6.29 -1.38
C PHE A 2 2.94 6.69 -0.20
N TYR A 3 2.12 5.73 0.24
CA TYR A 3 1.30 5.85 1.43
C TYR A 3 1.92 5.03 2.54
N THR A 4 1.91 5.56 3.76
CA THR A 4 2.30 4.82 4.95
C THR A 4 1.05 4.25 5.62
N THR A 5 1.15 2.99 6.05
CA THR A 5 0.11 2.33 6.84
C THR A 5 0.80 1.50 7.92
N SER A 6 0.17 1.39 9.10
CA SER A 6 0.60 0.47 10.14
C SER A 6 -0.18 -0.83 9.98
N LYS A 7 0.50 -1.98 10.12
CA LYS A 7 -0.15 -3.29 10.15
C LYS A 7 0.41 -4.16 11.25
N ASN A 8 -0.44 -5.02 11.80
CA ASN A 8 -0.01 -6.08 12.70
C ASN A 8 0.45 -7.30 11.90
N LYS A 9 1.77 -7.51 11.85
CA LYS A 9 2.39 -8.62 11.10
C LYS A 9 2.04 -10.01 11.66
N LYS A 10 1.57 -10.11 12.91
CA LYS A 10 1.22 -11.40 13.54
C LYS A 10 -0.14 -11.91 13.08
N THR A 11 -1.14 -11.03 12.99
CA THR A 11 -2.52 -11.39 12.61
C THR A 11 -2.74 -11.32 11.10
N MET A 12 -2.02 -10.45 10.40
CA MET A 12 -2.09 -10.32 8.93
C MET A 12 -0.71 -10.53 8.29
N PRO A 13 -0.34 -11.78 8.00
CA PRO A 13 0.95 -12.12 7.40
C PRO A 13 1.03 -11.74 5.91
N GLU A 14 -0.10 -11.68 5.22
CA GLU A 14 -0.16 -11.39 3.78
C GLU A 14 0.14 -9.93 3.45
N LYS A 15 0.53 -9.69 2.19
CA LYS A 15 0.78 -8.33 1.68
C LYS A 15 -0.56 -7.68 1.35
N ILE A 16 -0.76 -6.47 1.87
CA ILE A 16 -1.97 -5.72 1.60
C ILE A 16 -1.92 -5.15 0.18
N LEU A 17 -3.02 -5.33 -0.56
CA LEU A 17 -3.28 -4.73 -1.86
C LEU A 17 -4.44 -3.76 -1.71
N MET A 18 -4.21 -2.47 -2.00
CA MET A 18 -5.25 -1.44 -1.90
C MET A 18 -5.28 -0.56 -3.14
N LYS A 19 -6.47 -0.31 -3.68
CA LYS A 19 -6.67 0.71 -4.70
C LYS A 19 -6.58 2.09 -4.06
N LYS A 20 -5.57 2.87 -4.43
CA LYS A 20 -5.42 4.27 -4.00
C LYS A 20 -5.19 5.14 -5.22
N PHE A 21 -5.49 6.42 -5.08
CA PHE A 21 -5.27 7.40 -6.14
C PHE A 21 -3.77 7.67 -6.31
N ASP A 22 -3.26 7.55 -7.54
CA ASP A 22 -1.91 7.99 -7.88
C ASP A 22 -1.99 9.40 -8.50
N PRO A 23 -1.44 10.45 -7.85
CA PRO A 23 -1.46 11.81 -8.40
C PRO A 23 -0.66 11.95 -9.69
N LYS A 24 0.31 11.06 -9.95
CA LYS A 24 1.10 11.06 -11.19
C LYS A 24 0.31 10.51 -12.37
N ALA A 25 -0.40 9.40 -12.16
CA ALA A 25 -1.21 8.74 -13.19
C ALA A 25 -2.66 9.26 -13.26
N ARG A 26 -3.09 10.08 -12.28
CA ARG A 26 -4.44 10.63 -12.10
C ARG A 26 -5.56 9.59 -12.15
N LYS A 27 -5.29 8.38 -11.65
CA LYS A 27 -6.25 7.27 -11.59
C LYS A 27 -6.02 6.43 -10.34
N HIS A 28 -7.01 5.61 -9.99
CA HIS A 28 -6.85 4.63 -8.91
C HIS A 28 -6.03 3.44 -9.41
N VAL A 29 -4.93 3.16 -8.71
CA VAL A 29 -3.98 2.10 -9.03
C VAL A 29 -3.84 1.18 -7.81
N ASP A 30 -3.52 -0.09 -8.05
CA ASP A 30 -3.23 -1.05 -6.98
C ASP A 30 -1.88 -0.74 -6.34
N TYR A 31 -1.89 -0.37 -5.07
CA TYR A 31 -0.69 -0.22 -4.25
C TYR A 31 -0.41 -1.54 -3.52
N LYS A 32 0.82 -2.02 -3.69
CA LYS A 32 1.34 -3.20 -2.97
C LYS A 32 2.18 -2.74 -1.79
N GLU A 33 2.02 -3.41 -0.66
CA GLU A 33 2.85 -3.16 0.52
C GLU A 33 4.33 -3.46 0.25
N MET A 34 5.19 -2.51 0.63
CA MET A 34 6.66 -2.65 0.64
C MET A 34 7.20 -2.23 2.01
N LYS A 35 8.33 -2.83 2.42
CA LYS A 35 9.05 -2.38 3.62
C LYS A 35 9.64 -0.99 3.36
N LEU A 36 9.33 -0.02 4.23
CA LEU A 36 10.12 1.21 4.33
C LEU A 36 11.49 0.84 4.92
N LYS A 37 12.56 1.39 4.34
CA LYS A 37 13.94 1.20 4.81
C LYS A 37 14.20 2.03 6.06
#